data_AF-A0A1Q4FV53-F1
#
_entry.id   AF-A0A1Q4FV53-F1
#
_cell.length_a   1.000
_cell.length_b   1.000
_cell.length_c   1.000
_cell.angle_alpha   90.00
_cell.angle_beta   90.00
_cell.angle_gamma   90.00
#
_symmetry.space_group_name_H-M   'P 1'
#
loop_
_entity.id
_entity.type
_entity.pdbx_description
1 polymer ?
#
loop_
_entity_poly.entity_id
_entity_poly.type
_entity_poly.pdbx_seq_one_letter_code
_entity_poly.pdbx_strand_id
1 'polypeptide(L)'
;MKIELKEIHHSAQLSEETHAFTANLYINGTHAGYAKNNGHGGATYYQAKDEKGKVLIKEAEKYCAELPPRNTEDKLQDDLLWDMDLAQYIDDLLHLYLEKKEIDRFNTKLNKRMLDGLVLGIPDQSFRGFIYPLPMVQLLAHPKGPEIVLKDLSEKVLPLLTDGNKLLNTNIPESIIKAAGLDEQQYVKPLVRNIRYGMIPYKEEESNRNRSR
;
A
#
# COMPACT_ATOMS: atom_id res chain seq x y z
N MET A 1 5.59 -24.76 -9.28
CA MET A 1 7.04 -24.43 -9.24
C MET A 1 7.21 -23.10 -8.52
N LYS A 2 8.36 -22.79 -7.88
CA LYS A 2 8.60 -21.48 -7.26
C LYS A 2 9.56 -20.65 -8.12
N ILE A 3 9.08 -19.55 -8.70
CA ILE A 3 9.85 -18.62 -9.52
C ILE A 3 9.86 -17.26 -8.81
N GLU A 4 11.03 -16.64 -8.69
CA GLU A 4 11.22 -15.40 -7.94
C GLU A 4 12.21 -14.47 -8.64
N LEU A 5 12.01 -13.17 -8.50
CA LEU A 5 12.99 -12.15 -8.87
C LEU A 5 13.71 -11.63 -7.62
N LYS A 6 15.03 -11.49 -7.70
CA LYS A 6 15.87 -10.89 -6.65
C LYS A 6 16.78 -9.84 -7.24
N GLU A 7 17.31 -8.95 -6.39
CA GLU A 7 18.22 -7.87 -6.82
C GLU A 7 17.63 -7.06 -7.98
N ILE A 8 16.36 -6.64 -7.82
CA ILE A 8 15.61 -5.93 -8.87
C ILE A 8 16.08 -4.49 -8.92
N HIS A 9 16.64 -4.09 -10.05
CA HIS A 9 16.96 -2.71 -10.39
C HIS A 9 15.97 -2.20 -11.43
N HIS A 10 15.12 -1.24 -11.06
CA HIS A 10 14.11 -0.64 -11.95
C HIS A 10 14.42 0.84 -12.18
N SER A 11 14.26 1.30 -13.42
CA SER A 11 14.44 2.71 -13.82
C SER A 11 13.18 3.26 -14.47
N ALA A 12 12.42 4.05 -13.73
CA ALA A 12 11.24 4.73 -14.27
C ALA A 12 11.58 5.72 -15.40
N GLN A 13 12.75 6.35 -15.36
CA GLN A 13 13.18 7.32 -16.38
C GLN A 13 13.48 6.66 -17.74
N LEU A 14 13.85 5.37 -17.74
CA LEU A 14 14.12 4.61 -18.96
C LEU A 14 12.91 3.75 -19.38
N SER A 15 11.80 3.80 -18.65
CA SER A 15 10.58 3.06 -18.95
C SER A 15 9.68 3.93 -19.84
N GLU A 16 9.66 3.67 -21.15
CA GLU A 16 8.83 4.40 -22.11
C GLU A 16 7.49 3.70 -22.33
N GLU A 17 7.53 2.44 -22.79
CA GLU A 17 6.36 1.60 -23.02
C GLU A 17 6.30 0.42 -22.03
N THR A 18 7.44 -0.17 -21.72
CA THR A 18 7.58 -1.27 -20.76
C THR A 18 8.45 -0.85 -19.58
N HIS A 19 8.45 -1.62 -18.50
CA HIS A 19 9.35 -1.35 -17.39
C HIS A 19 10.80 -1.62 -17.79
N ALA A 20 11.68 -0.62 -17.68
CA ALA A 20 13.11 -0.82 -17.80
C ALA A 20 13.67 -1.39 -16.48
N PHE A 21 14.18 -2.61 -16.52
CA PHE A 21 14.71 -3.28 -15.32
C PHE A 21 15.79 -4.31 -15.62
N THR A 22 16.53 -4.68 -14.58
CA THR A 22 17.33 -5.90 -14.50
C THR A 22 17.05 -6.63 -13.18
N ALA A 23 17.12 -7.95 -13.19
CA ALA A 23 16.92 -8.77 -12.01
C ALA A 23 17.62 -10.14 -12.13
N ASN A 24 17.90 -10.76 -10.99
CA ASN A 24 18.31 -12.16 -10.91
C ASN A 24 17.06 -13.05 -10.86
N LEU A 25 16.98 -14.01 -11.77
CA LEU A 25 15.92 -15.01 -11.85
C LEU A 25 16.28 -16.22 -10.98
N TYR A 26 15.46 -16.47 -9.96
CA TYR A 26 15.57 -17.62 -9.06
C TYR A 26 14.45 -18.62 -9.33
N ILE A 27 14.80 -19.88 -9.47
CA ILE A 27 13.86 -20.99 -9.66
C ILE A 27 14.15 -22.05 -8.60
N ASN A 28 13.13 -22.40 -7.81
CA ASN A 28 13.21 -23.30 -6.67
C ASN A 28 14.38 -22.97 -5.73
N GLY A 29 14.60 -21.67 -5.49
CA GLY A 29 15.68 -21.16 -4.62
C GLY A 29 17.08 -21.12 -5.24
N THR A 30 17.28 -21.62 -6.46
CA THR A 30 18.55 -21.55 -7.20
C THR A 30 18.59 -20.33 -8.11
N HIS A 31 19.70 -19.59 -8.13
CA HIS A 31 19.93 -18.50 -9.09
C HIS A 31 20.11 -19.11 -10.50
N ALA A 32 19.02 -19.18 -11.26
CA ALA A 32 18.94 -19.86 -12.54
C ALA A 32 19.39 -18.96 -13.71
N GLY A 33 19.19 -17.65 -13.61
CA GLY A 33 19.49 -16.74 -14.70
C GLY A 33 19.29 -15.27 -14.37
N TYR A 34 19.22 -14.48 -15.41
CA TYR A 34 19.02 -13.04 -15.36
C TYR A 34 17.81 -12.67 -16.22
N ALA A 35 17.04 -11.68 -15.79
CA ALA A 35 15.96 -11.08 -16.55
C ALA A 35 16.21 -9.59 -16.76
N LYS A 36 15.83 -9.06 -17.92
CA LYS A 36 15.94 -7.64 -18.24
C LYS A 36 14.90 -7.20 -19.26
N ASN A 37 14.57 -5.92 -19.21
CA ASN A 37 13.88 -5.21 -20.28
C ASN A 37 14.45 -3.78 -20.36
N ASN A 38 14.54 -3.24 -21.57
CA ASN A 38 15.13 -1.92 -21.81
C ASN A 38 14.11 -0.78 -21.73
N GLY A 39 12.82 -1.09 -21.68
CA GLY A 39 11.74 -0.11 -21.49
C GLY A 39 11.14 0.49 -22.77
N HIS A 40 11.64 0.12 -23.95
CA HIS A 40 11.16 0.61 -25.25
C HIS A 40 10.09 -0.29 -25.88
N GLY A 41 9.34 -1.04 -25.06
CA GLY A 41 8.38 -2.03 -25.54
C GLY A 41 9.00 -3.42 -25.72
N GLY A 42 8.17 -4.37 -26.13
CA GLY A 42 8.60 -5.75 -26.42
C GLY A 42 8.75 -6.66 -25.19
N ALA A 43 8.98 -7.94 -25.47
CA ALA A 43 9.03 -8.99 -24.46
C ALA A 43 10.27 -8.87 -23.56
N THR A 44 10.08 -9.20 -22.29
CA THR A 44 11.18 -9.32 -21.33
C THR A 44 12.16 -10.42 -21.74
N TYR A 45 13.44 -10.07 -21.76
CA TYR A 45 14.51 -10.98 -22.10
C TYR A 45 15.04 -11.66 -20.84
N TYR A 46 15.17 -12.98 -20.87
CA TYR A 46 15.84 -13.74 -19.82
C TYR A 46 16.90 -14.67 -20.39
N GLN A 47 17.95 -14.90 -19.63
CA GLN A 47 19.05 -15.78 -20.00
C GLN A 47 19.51 -16.63 -18.82
N ALA A 48 19.87 -17.88 -19.09
CA ALA A 48 20.45 -18.77 -18.08
C ALA A 48 21.83 -18.27 -17.63
N LYS A 49 22.12 -18.46 -16.34
CA LYS A 49 23.44 -18.20 -15.77
C LYS A 49 24.45 -19.30 -16.13
N ASP A 50 24.00 -20.55 -16.11
CA ASP A 50 24.80 -21.74 -16.37
C ASP A 50 23.93 -22.88 -16.95
N GLU A 51 24.52 -24.05 -17.23
CA GLU A 51 23.79 -25.22 -17.77
C GLU A 51 22.67 -25.71 -16.85
N LYS A 52 22.87 -25.64 -15.53
CA LYS A 52 21.81 -25.99 -14.56
C LYS A 52 20.67 -24.98 -14.64
N GLY A 53 21.00 -23.70 -14.78
CA GLY A 53 20.06 -22.62 -15.03
C GLY A 53 19.25 -22.82 -16.30
N LYS A 54 19.85 -23.29 -17.39
CA LYS A 54 19.14 -23.61 -18.64
C LYS A 54 18.08 -24.69 -18.43
N VAL A 55 18.41 -25.75 -17.69
CA VAL A 55 17.46 -26.83 -17.37
C VAL A 55 16.30 -26.27 -16.55
N LEU A 56 16.60 -25.50 -15.49
CA LEU A 56 15.58 -24.89 -14.63
C LEU A 56 14.67 -23.91 -15.39
N ILE A 57 15.23 -23.09 -16.27
CA ILE A 57 14.46 -22.15 -17.10
C ILE A 57 13.53 -22.92 -18.03
N LYS A 58 14.01 -23.99 -18.67
CA LYS A 58 13.15 -24.82 -19.54
C LYS A 58 12.01 -25.50 -18.78
N GLU A 59 12.26 -25.92 -17.53
CA GLU A 59 11.21 -26.43 -16.66
C GLU A 59 10.20 -25.33 -16.28
N ALA A 60 10.68 -24.11 -16.03
CA ALA A 60 9.83 -22.95 -15.73
C ALA A 60 8.99 -22.52 -16.94
N GLU A 61 9.54 -22.51 -18.15
CA GLU A 61 8.79 -22.25 -19.38
C GLU A 61 7.63 -23.22 -19.56
N LYS A 62 7.87 -24.52 -19.35
CA LYS A 62 6.81 -25.53 -19.38
C LYS A 62 5.76 -25.30 -18.31
N TYR A 63 6.20 -25.01 -17.08
CA TYR A 63 5.29 -24.73 -15.98
C TYR A 63 4.41 -23.51 -16.28
N CYS A 64 4.98 -22.44 -16.83
CA CYS A 64 4.22 -21.24 -17.21
C CYS A 64 3.22 -21.53 -18.33
N ALA A 65 3.59 -22.32 -19.33
CA ALA A 65 2.70 -22.71 -20.42
C ALA A 65 1.49 -23.55 -19.97
N GLU A 66 1.57 -24.21 -18.81
CA GLU A 66 0.45 -24.96 -18.21
C GLU A 66 -0.46 -24.08 -17.33
N LEU A 67 -0.07 -22.83 -17.05
CA LEU A 67 -0.90 -21.90 -16.29
C LEU A 67 -2.10 -21.43 -17.12
N PRO A 68 -3.22 -21.08 -16.47
CA PRO A 68 -4.37 -20.54 -17.19
C PRO A 68 -3.95 -19.28 -17.98
N PRO A 69 -4.40 -19.15 -19.24
CA PRO A 69 -4.17 -17.93 -20.02
C PRO A 69 -4.71 -16.72 -19.28
N ARG A 70 -4.00 -15.59 -19.42
CA ARG A 70 -4.36 -14.37 -18.71
C ARG A 70 -5.48 -13.66 -19.45
N ASN A 71 -6.58 -13.37 -18.75
CA ASN A 71 -7.56 -12.40 -19.23
C ASN A 71 -7.00 -11.01 -18.97
N THR A 72 -7.00 -10.14 -19.97
CA THR A 72 -6.87 -8.71 -19.71
C THR A 72 -8.12 -8.27 -18.91
N GLU A 73 -7.94 -7.72 -17.72
CA GLU A 73 -9.05 -7.06 -17.00
C GLU A 73 -9.53 -5.79 -17.74
N ASP A 74 -8.82 -5.38 -18.79
CA ASP A 74 -9.19 -4.33 -19.71
C ASP A 74 -10.32 -4.81 -20.64
N LYS A 75 -11.56 -4.57 -20.21
CA LYS A 75 -12.83 -4.82 -20.93
C LYS A 75 -12.99 -4.06 -22.26
N LEU A 76 -11.90 -3.53 -22.82
CA LEU A 76 -11.86 -2.76 -24.07
C LEU A 76 -11.27 -3.57 -25.25
N GLN A 77 -10.74 -4.77 -25.00
CA GLN A 77 -10.40 -5.74 -26.05
C GLN A 77 -11.08 -7.07 -25.72
N ASP A 78 -12.12 -7.39 -26.48
CA ASP A 78 -12.68 -8.74 -26.56
C ASP A 78 -11.57 -9.78 -26.81
N ASP A 79 -11.54 -10.82 -25.98
CA ASP A 79 -11.10 -12.19 -26.28
C ASP A 79 -9.66 -12.48 -26.78
N LEU A 80 -8.66 -11.64 -26.48
CA LEU A 80 -7.25 -12.05 -26.64
C LEU A 80 -6.75 -12.79 -25.41
N LEU A 81 -7.04 -14.09 -25.36
CA LEU A 81 -6.34 -15.04 -24.50
C LEU A 81 -4.93 -15.23 -25.05
N TRP A 82 -3.92 -14.82 -24.29
CA TRP A 82 -2.53 -15.16 -24.57
C TRP A 82 -2.08 -16.27 -23.63
N ASP A 83 -1.42 -17.28 -24.21
CA ASP A 83 -0.78 -18.34 -23.44
C ASP A 83 0.28 -17.72 -22.54
N MET A 84 0.26 -18.11 -21.27
CA MET A 84 1.23 -17.63 -20.30
C MET A 84 2.61 -18.20 -20.65
N ASP A 85 3.60 -17.33 -20.78
CA ASP A 85 4.99 -17.72 -20.91
C ASP A 85 5.84 -17.23 -19.73
N LEU A 86 7.12 -17.60 -19.71
CA LEU A 86 8.01 -17.21 -18.63
C LEU A 86 8.31 -15.71 -18.64
N ALA A 87 8.31 -15.05 -19.80
CA ALA A 87 8.55 -13.61 -19.89
C ALA A 87 7.40 -12.83 -19.23
N GLN A 88 6.15 -13.16 -19.56
CA GLN A 88 4.96 -12.57 -18.97
C GLN A 88 4.88 -12.84 -17.46
N TYR A 89 5.22 -14.06 -17.02
CA TYR A 89 5.27 -14.38 -15.60
C TYR A 89 6.32 -13.55 -14.85
N ILE A 90 7.48 -13.29 -15.47
CA ILE A 90 8.50 -12.40 -14.91
C ILE A 90 7.97 -10.96 -14.80
N ASP A 91 7.27 -10.47 -15.82
CA ASP A 91 6.67 -9.14 -15.80
C ASP A 91 5.62 -9.02 -14.67
N ASP A 92 4.83 -10.06 -14.44
CA ASP A 92 3.86 -10.10 -13.35
C ASP A 92 4.52 -10.02 -11.97
N LEU A 93 5.60 -10.78 -11.77
CA LEU A 93 6.40 -10.69 -10.55
C LEU A 93 6.99 -9.29 -10.35
N LEU A 94 7.45 -8.65 -11.43
CA LEU A 94 7.95 -7.28 -11.39
C LEU A 94 6.84 -6.29 -11.04
N HIS A 95 5.67 -6.40 -11.66
CA HIS A 95 4.52 -5.54 -11.38
C HIS A 95 4.12 -5.60 -9.90
N LEU A 96 3.96 -6.80 -9.35
CA LEU A 96 3.64 -7.00 -7.93
C LEU A 96 4.71 -6.39 -7.01
N TYR A 97 5.98 -6.52 -7.38
CA TYR A 97 7.08 -5.91 -6.64
C TYR A 97 7.03 -4.37 -6.67
N LEU A 98 6.78 -3.78 -7.83
CA LEU A 98 6.71 -2.33 -8.00
C LEU A 98 5.48 -1.73 -7.31
N GLU A 99 4.32 -2.37 -7.41
CA GLU A 99 3.10 -1.97 -6.72
C GLU A 99 3.32 -1.93 -5.20
N LYS A 100 3.87 -3.02 -4.63
CA LYS A 100 4.21 -3.07 -3.21
C LYS A 100 5.18 -1.95 -2.82
N LYS A 101 6.20 -1.69 -3.64
CA LYS A 101 7.20 -0.65 -3.39
C LYS A 101 6.57 0.75 -3.38
N GLU A 102 5.63 1.03 -4.28
CA GLU A 102 4.91 2.32 -4.30
C GLU A 102 3.96 2.47 -3.11
N ILE A 103 3.25 1.40 -2.72
CA ILE A 103 2.44 1.37 -1.49
C ILE A 103 3.32 1.64 -0.26
N ASP A 104 4.46 0.96 -0.12
CA ASP A 104 5.40 1.16 0.99
C ASP A 104 5.95 2.60 1.02
N ARG A 105 6.24 3.17 -0.15
CA ARG A 105 6.70 4.56 -0.29
C ARG A 105 5.61 5.55 0.08
N PHE A 106 4.38 5.32 -0.38
CA PHE A 106 3.20 6.10 -0.01
C PHE A 106 3.00 6.07 1.50
N ASN A 107 2.96 4.88 2.10
CA ASN A 107 2.80 4.67 3.54
C ASN A 107 3.92 5.33 4.34
N THR A 108 5.18 5.28 3.87
CA THR A 108 6.30 5.97 4.52
C THR A 108 6.10 7.49 4.54
N LYS A 109 5.65 8.08 3.42
CA LYS A 109 5.36 9.52 3.36
C LYS A 109 4.16 9.89 4.23
N LEU A 110 3.11 9.07 4.18
CA LEU A 110 1.91 9.21 4.98
C LEU A 110 2.25 9.21 6.48
N ASN A 111 2.99 8.21 6.96
CA ASN A 111 3.42 8.09 8.36
C ASN A 111 4.21 9.31 8.84
N LYS A 112 5.15 9.81 8.02
CA LYS A 112 5.87 11.05 8.34
C LYS A 112 4.92 12.24 8.47
N ARG A 113 3.98 12.37 7.53
CA ARG A 113 2.98 13.45 7.56
C ARG A 113 2.08 13.39 8.78
N MET A 114 1.71 12.19 9.24
CA MET A 114 0.93 12.01 10.47
C MET A 114 1.67 12.49 11.72
N LEU A 115 3.01 12.47 11.74
CA LEU A 115 3.78 12.98 12.88
C LEU A 115 3.71 14.51 12.98
N ASP A 116 3.49 15.19 11.87
CA ASP A 116 3.52 16.66 11.80
C ASP A 116 2.11 17.27 11.83
N GLY A 117 1.06 16.48 11.64
CA GLY A 117 -0.31 17.00 11.70
C GLY A 117 -1.43 16.06 11.30
N LEU A 118 -2.56 16.66 10.91
CA LEU A 118 -3.77 15.96 10.49
C LEU A 118 -3.68 15.61 9.01
N VAL A 119 -4.05 14.38 8.66
CA VAL A 119 -3.94 13.82 7.32
C VAL A 119 -5.25 13.18 6.93
N LEU A 120 -5.79 13.61 5.79
CA LEU A 120 -6.99 13.05 5.19
C LEU A 120 -6.76 12.71 3.72
N GLY A 121 -7.51 11.75 3.20
CA GLY A 121 -7.40 11.34 1.81
C GLY A 121 -8.10 10.03 1.52
N ILE A 122 -7.88 9.51 0.32
CA ILE A 122 -8.37 8.19 -0.09
C ILE A 122 -7.27 7.17 0.25
N PRO A 123 -7.57 6.13 1.05
CA PRO A 123 -6.59 5.08 1.40
C PRO A 123 -5.87 4.54 0.16
N ASP A 124 -4.56 4.34 0.28
CA ASP A 124 -3.65 3.81 -0.75
C ASP A 124 -3.58 4.59 -2.08
N GLN A 125 -4.26 5.74 -2.18
CA GLN A 125 -4.32 6.54 -3.41
C GLN A 125 -3.75 7.95 -3.23
N SER A 126 -4.29 8.71 -2.27
CA SER A 126 -3.93 10.12 -2.10
C SER A 126 -4.09 10.58 -0.67
N PHE A 127 -3.28 11.56 -0.27
CA PHE A 127 -3.45 12.24 1.00
C PHE A 127 -3.07 13.71 0.92
N ARG A 128 -3.70 14.51 1.77
CA ARG A 128 -3.32 15.89 2.09
C ARG A 128 -3.29 16.05 3.59
N GLY A 129 -2.52 17.01 4.09
CA GLY A 129 -2.48 17.24 5.53
C GLY A 129 -2.27 18.67 5.95
N PHE A 130 -2.85 18.99 7.09
CA PHE A 130 -2.71 20.25 7.83
C PHE A 130 -1.58 20.11 8.82
N ILE A 131 -0.53 20.92 8.68
CA ILE A 131 0.68 20.80 9.51
C ILE A 131 0.64 21.77 10.67
N TYR A 132 1.02 21.24 11.83
CA TYR A 132 1.27 22.03 13.00
C TYR A 132 2.73 22.46 13.07
N PRO A 133 3.02 23.63 13.67
CA PRO A 133 4.40 24.02 13.99
C PRO A 133 5.07 23.06 14.99
N LEU A 134 4.29 22.35 15.80
CA LEU A 134 4.76 21.37 16.78
C LEU A 134 4.39 19.95 16.32
N PRO A 135 5.28 18.95 16.47
CA PRO A 135 4.94 17.56 16.19
C PRO A 135 3.72 17.10 16.98
N MET A 136 2.89 16.25 16.37
CA MET A 136 1.64 15.74 16.93
C MET A 136 1.80 15.15 18.33
N VAL A 137 2.90 14.45 18.60
CA VAL A 137 3.19 13.88 19.92
C VAL A 137 3.35 14.99 20.98
N GLN A 138 4.06 16.06 20.65
CA GLN A 138 4.27 17.19 21.56
C GLN A 138 2.99 18.02 21.70
N LEU A 139 2.27 18.21 20.59
CA LEU A 139 0.99 18.89 20.59
C LEU A 139 0.02 18.16 21.53
N LEU A 140 -0.19 16.85 21.35
CA LEU A 140 -1.11 16.07 22.18
C LEU A 140 -0.68 15.95 23.65
N ALA A 141 0.62 16.03 23.95
CA ALA A 141 1.12 16.05 25.33
C ALA A 141 0.85 17.40 26.04
N HIS A 142 0.64 18.48 25.28
CA HIS A 142 0.34 19.78 25.85
C HIS A 142 -1.10 19.81 26.43
N PRO A 143 -1.36 20.46 27.58
CA PRO A 143 -2.67 20.48 28.22
C PRO A 143 -3.84 20.93 27.31
N LYS A 144 -3.59 21.89 26.42
CA LYS A 144 -4.57 22.40 25.43
C LYS A 144 -4.51 21.71 24.05
N GLY A 145 -3.55 20.82 23.85
CA GLY A 145 -3.32 20.15 22.57
C GLY A 145 -4.50 19.35 22.05
N PRO A 146 -5.09 18.45 22.87
CA PRO A 146 -6.27 17.69 22.48
C PRO A 146 -7.45 18.57 22.04
N GLU A 147 -7.68 19.70 22.70
CA GLU A 147 -8.74 20.66 22.33
C GLU A 147 -8.48 21.29 20.96
N ILE A 148 -7.22 21.63 20.65
CA ILE A 148 -6.83 22.17 19.34
C ILE A 148 -7.07 21.12 18.25
N VAL A 149 -6.65 19.88 18.49
CA VAL A 149 -6.83 18.77 17.54
C VAL A 149 -8.31 18.47 17.33
N LEU A 150 -9.11 18.44 18.38
CA LEU A 150 -10.57 18.26 18.30
C LEU A 150 -11.21 19.35 17.44
N LYS A 151 -10.89 20.61 17.73
CA LYS A 151 -11.41 21.76 16.98
C LYS A 151 -11.06 21.65 15.50
N ASP A 152 -9.81 21.37 15.18
CA ASP A 152 -9.36 21.27 13.79
C ASP A 152 -9.96 20.05 13.07
N LEU A 153 -10.20 18.94 13.77
CA LEU A 153 -10.92 17.79 13.21
C LEU A 153 -12.35 18.20 12.83
N SER A 154 -13.08 18.89 13.71
CA SER A 154 -14.45 19.33 13.43
C SER A 154 -14.53 20.43 12.36
N GLU A 155 -13.64 21.42 12.41
CA GLU A 155 -13.73 22.61 11.54
C GLU A 155 -13.02 22.44 10.19
N LYS A 156 -11.92 21.68 10.14
CA LYS A 156 -11.08 21.58 8.94
C LYS A 156 -11.15 20.21 8.28
N VAL A 157 -11.27 19.13 9.05
CA VAL A 157 -11.24 17.76 8.50
C VAL A 157 -12.63 17.28 8.13
N LEU A 158 -13.58 17.29 9.08
CA LEU A 158 -14.92 16.75 8.91
C LEU A 158 -15.65 17.28 7.66
N PRO A 159 -15.61 18.59 7.33
CA PRO A 159 -16.27 19.12 6.12
C PRO A 159 -15.66 18.60 4.80
N LEU A 160 -14.46 18.01 4.87
CA LEU A 160 -13.69 17.54 3.73
C LEU A 160 -13.72 16.02 3.56
N LEU A 161 -14.47 15.30 4.41
CA LEU A 161 -14.62 13.84 4.36
C LEU A 161 -15.77 13.41 3.43
N THR A 162 -15.80 13.98 2.21
CA THR A 162 -16.71 13.59 1.14
C THR A 162 -15.99 12.67 0.14
N ASP A 163 -16.74 11.97 -0.71
CA ASP A 163 -16.20 11.27 -1.88
C ASP A 163 -15.13 10.22 -1.56
N GLY A 164 -15.32 9.48 -0.46
CA GLY A 164 -14.41 8.43 -0.02
C GLY A 164 -13.17 8.90 0.75
N ASN A 165 -13.04 10.21 1.00
CA ASN A 165 -11.99 10.73 1.88
C ASN A 165 -12.20 10.26 3.32
N LYS A 166 -11.11 9.83 3.96
CA LYS A 166 -11.06 9.43 5.36
C LYS A 166 -9.96 10.18 6.08
N LEU A 167 -10.11 10.35 7.39
CA LEU A 167 -9.01 10.68 8.28
C LEU A 167 -8.04 9.48 8.31
N LEU A 168 -6.81 9.69 7.86
CA LEU A 168 -5.80 8.65 7.74
C LEU A 168 -4.92 8.53 8.99
N ASN A 169 -4.99 9.47 9.94
CA ASN A 169 -4.20 9.41 11.17
C ASN A 169 -4.50 8.16 12.00
N THR A 170 -3.46 7.39 12.31
CA THR A 170 -3.50 6.27 13.27
C THR A 170 -2.98 6.65 14.65
N ASN A 171 -2.40 7.85 14.78
CA ASN A 171 -1.72 8.37 15.98
C ASN A 171 -2.58 9.34 16.81
N ILE A 172 -3.88 9.46 16.51
CA ILE A 172 -4.82 10.28 17.27
C ILE A 172 -5.72 9.34 18.08
N PRO A 173 -5.89 9.56 19.40
CA PRO A 173 -6.83 8.79 20.21
C PRO A 173 -8.25 8.81 19.66
N GLU A 174 -8.89 7.64 19.61
CA GLU A 174 -10.24 7.48 19.06
C GLU A 174 -11.27 8.34 19.80
N SER A 175 -11.09 8.55 21.10
CA SER A 175 -11.95 9.43 21.90
C SER A 175 -12.00 10.87 21.37
N ILE A 176 -10.88 11.38 20.84
CA ILE A 176 -10.81 12.75 20.26
C ILE A 176 -11.52 12.77 18.91
N ILE A 177 -11.35 11.72 18.11
CA ILE A 177 -11.96 11.59 16.79
C ILE A 177 -13.49 11.54 16.90
N LYS A 178 -14.02 10.69 17.78
CA LYS A 178 -15.47 10.58 18.02
C LYS A 178 -16.04 11.86 18.62
N ALA A 179 -15.31 12.51 19.54
CA ALA A 179 -15.73 13.79 20.12
C ALA A 179 -15.78 14.93 19.09
N ALA A 180 -14.99 14.85 18.02
CA ALA A 180 -15.03 15.79 16.90
C ALA A 180 -16.21 15.56 15.94
N GLY A 181 -16.97 14.48 16.12
CA GLY A 181 -18.16 14.15 15.33
C GLY A 181 -17.91 13.26 14.11
N LEU A 182 -16.77 12.58 14.02
CA LEU A 182 -16.50 11.64 12.93
C LEU A 182 -17.11 10.26 13.21
N ASP A 183 -17.73 9.67 12.19
CA ASP A 183 -18.24 8.30 12.20
C ASP A 183 -17.14 7.27 11.91
N GLU A 184 -17.32 6.02 12.34
CA GLU A 184 -16.32 4.94 12.19
C GLU A 184 -15.93 4.65 10.73
N GLN A 185 -16.78 5.00 9.77
CA GLN A 185 -16.50 4.85 8.34
C GLN A 185 -15.57 5.93 7.80
N GLN A 186 -15.48 7.07 8.48
CA GLN A 186 -14.78 8.28 8.05
C GLN A 186 -13.32 8.36 8.54
N TYR A 187 -12.84 7.39 9.32
CA TYR A 187 -11.45 7.34 9.78
C TYR A 187 -10.88 5.92 9.73
N VAL A 188 -9.56 5.81 9.62
CA VAL A 188 -8.85 4.53 9.77
C VAL A 188 -8.66 4.20 11.24
N LYS A 189 -8.68 2.91 11.59
CA LYS A 189 -8.61 2.46 12.99
C LYS A 189 -7.35 3.01 13.69
N PRO A 190 -7.50 3.75 14.80
CA PRO A 190 -6.36 4.24 15.57
C PRO A 190 -5.53 3.10 16.18
N LEU A 191 -4.22 3.30 16.24
CA LEU A 191 -3.26 2.36 16.86
C LEU A 191 -2.85 2.80 18.27
N VAL A 192 -3.15 4.03 18.65
CA VAL A 192 -2.88 4.57 19.99
C VAL A 192 -4.02 4.24 20.95
N ARG A 193 -3.69 3.82 22.17
CA ARG A 193 -4.68 3.58 23.23
C ARG A 193 -5.35 4.90 23.61
N ASN A 194 -6.64 4.84 23.95
CA ASN A 194 -7.36 5.99 24.48
C ASN A 194 -6.64 6.56 25.70
N ILE A 195 -6.31 7.85 25.65
CA ILE A 195 -5.77 8.56 26.80
C ILE A 195 -6.98 9.04 27.61
N ARG A 196 -7.08 8.65 28.88
CA ARG A 196 -8.06 9.23 29.80
C ARG A 196 -7.68 10.69 30.06
N TYR A 197 -8.27 11.62 29.33
CA TYR A 197 -8.22 13.05 29.66
C TYR A 197 -9.47 13.46 30.42
N GLY A 198 -9.25 14.19 31.52
CA GLY A 198 -10.32 14.80 32.30
C GLY A 198 -11.07 15.86 31.50
N MET A 199 -12.37 15.97 31.79
CA MET A 199 -13.31 17.01 31.33
C MET A 199 -13.81 16.93 29.87
N ILE A 200 -13.90 15.75 29.26
CA ILE A 200 -14.87 15.54 28.16
C ILE A 200 -15.87 14.51 28.66
N PRO A 201 -17.18 14.82 28.77
CA PRO A 201 -18.17 13.86 29.24
C PRO A 201 -18.28 12.71 28.23
N TYR A 202 -17.63 11.61 28.57
CA TYR A 202 -17.83 10.32 27.92
C TYR A 202 -19.22 9.81 28.35
N LYS A 203 -20.16 9.72 27.41
CA LYS A 203 -21.35 8.89 27.61
C LYS A 203 -20.91 7.44 27.39
N GLU A 204 -20.74 6.70 28.47
CA GLU A 204 -20.72 5.24 28.40
C GLU A 204 -22.04 4.78 27.81
N GLU A 205 -22.01 4.11 26.66
CA GLU A 205 -23.11 3.24 26.28
C GLU A 205 -23.09 2.06 27.28
N GLU A 206 -24.11 1.98 28.12
CA GLU A 206 -24.33 0.85 29.03
C GLU A 206 -24.52 -0.42 28.21
N SER A 207 -23.43 -1.14 27.93
CA SER A 207 -23.51 -2.49 27.38
C SER A 207 -24.00 -3.44 28.46
N ASN A 208 -25.30 -3.72 28.44
CA ASN A 208 -25.99 -4.92 28.93
C ASN A 208 -25.25 -5.74 30.01
N ARG A 209 -25.45 -5.37 31.27
CA ARG A 209 -25.40 -6.32 32.39
C ARG A 209 -26.81 -6.80 32.72
N ASN A 210 -27.28 -7.83 32.02
CA ASN A 210 -28.23 -8.79 32.58
C ASN A 210 -27.65 -10.18 32.31
N ARG A 211 -26.77 -10.66 33.19
CA ARG A 211 -27.08 -11.54 34.34
C ARG A 211 -27.86 -12.79 33.92
N SER A 212 -27.07 -13.82 33.60
CA SER A 212 -27.38 -15.21 33.91
C SER A 212 -27.84 -15.34 35.37
N ARG A 213 -29.01 -15.96 35.55
CA ARG A 213 -29.33 -16.90 36.62
C ARG A 213 -30.50 -17.77 36.18
#